data_AF-A0A655ALX4-F1
#
_entry.id   AF-A0A655ALX4-F1
#
_cell.length_a   1.000
_cell.length_b   1.000
_cell.length_c   1.000
_cell.angle_alpha   90.00
_cell.angle_beta   90.00
_cell.angle_gamma   90.00
#
_symmetry.space_group_name_H-M   'P 1'
#
loop_
_entity.id
_entity.type
_entity.pdbx_description
1 polymer ?
#
loop_
_entity_poly.entity_id
_entity_poly.type
_entity_poly.pdbx_seq_one_letter_code
_entity_poly.pdbx_strand_id
1 'polypeptide(L)'
;MRLPVIGNTQALRWRTSVGAAAISVAQRVASSLRCQGLRAKLATATDLAELDRRLGSDAVAGSAQRWKAIRGEAGWMTTYAYPAEAISSRVLSQAWTLRADEVIQNVTVYPDATCTATITVRTPTPAPTPPSVILRRLNGEQAAAAAANMCGPRPHLRGQRRCPLPAQLVTEIGPSGVLIGKLSNGDRLMIPVTDAGELSRVFVAADDTIAKRIVIRVVGAGERVCVHTRDQERWASVRMPQLSIVGTPRPAPRTTVGVVEYVRRRKNGDDGKSEGSGVDVAISPTPRPASVITIARPGTSLSESDRHGFEVTIEQIDRATVKVGAAGQNWLVEMEMFRAENRYVSLEPVTMSIGR
;
A
#
# COMPACT_ATOMS: atom_id res chain seq x y z
N MET A 1 -16.20 -11.86 -6.49
CA MET A 1 -17.03 -12.76 -7.33
C MET A 1 -18.50 -12.41 -7.14
N ARG A 2 -19.32 -12.43 -8.19
CA ARG A 2 -20.77 -12.15 -8.10
C ARG A 2 -21.54 -13.33 -8.68
N LEU A 3 -22.52 -13.84 -7.96
CA LEU A 3 -23.33 -15.00 -8.38
C LEU A 3 -24.68 -14.52 -8.92
N PRO A 4 -25.02 -14.78 -10.19
CA PRO A 4 -26.35 -14.45 -10.70
C PRO A 4 -27.37 -15.44 -10.13
N VAL A 5 -28.32 -14.96 -9.34
CA VAL A 5 -29.30 -15.82 -8.64
C VAL A 5 -30.28 -16.46 -9.63
N ILE A 6 -30.85 -15.66 -10.54
CA ILE A 6 -31.88 -16.11 -11.49
C ILE A 6 -31.37 -17.24 -12.39
N GLY A 7 -30.19 -17.07 -12.97
CA GLY A 7 -29.58 -18.06 -13.86
C GLY A 7 -29.10 -19.35 -13.16
N ASN A 8 -29.09 -19.39 -11.83
CA ASN A 8 -28.63 -20.55 -11.04
C ASN A 8 -29.72 -21.11 -10.11
N THR A 9 -30.98 -20.76 -10.31
CA THR A 9 -32.10 -21.14 -9.43
C THR A 9 -32.17 -22.65 -9.19
N GLN A 10 -32.01 -23.48 -10.23
CA GLN A 10 -32.03 -24.94 -10.10
C GLN A 10 -30.94 -25.47 -9.17
N ALA A 11 -29.72 -24.93 -9.24
CA ALA A 11 -28.61 -25.33 -8.38
C ALA A 11 -28.75 -24.77 -6.95
N LEU A 12 -29.28 -23.55 -6.82
CA LEU A 12 -29.47 -22.87 -5.54
C LEU A 12 -30.62 -23.46 -4.70
N ARG A 13 -31.63 -24.08 -5.34
CA ARG A 13 -32.72 -24.78 -4.64
C ARG A 13 -32.23 -25.88 -3.69
N TRP A 14 -31.08 -26.48 -3.97
CA TRP A 14 -30.47 -27.54 -3.15
C TRP A 14 -29.53 -27.01 -2.05
N ARG A 15 -29.45 -25.69 -1.86
CA ARG A 15 -28.57 -25.05 -0.88
C ARG A 15 -29.39 -24.38 0.21
N THR A 16 -28.84 -24.35 1.42
CA THR A 16 -29.48 -23.73 2.60
C THR A 16 -29.77 -22.23 2.38
N SER A 17 -28.84 -21.51 1.76
CA SER A 17 -29.03 -20.12 1.36
C SER A 17 -28.08 -19.73 0.24
N VAL A 18 -28.40 -18.64 -0.47
CA VAL A 18 -27.51 -18.05 -1.50
C VAL A 18 -26.19 -17.59 -0.87
N GLY A 19 -26.24 -17.03 0.34
CA GLY A 19 -25.04 -16.60 1.08
C GLY A 19 -24.11 -17.77 1.41
N ALA A 20 -24.66 -18.87 1.92
CA ALA A 20 -23.88 -20.07 2.21
C ALA A 20 -23.24 -20.64 0.93
N ALA A 21 -23.99 -20.69 -0.17
CA ALA A 21 -23.47 -21.11 -1.47
C ALA A 21 -22.32 -20.21 -1.96
N ALA A 22 -22.46 -18.89 -1.81
CA ALA A 22 -21.41 -17.92 -2.17
C ALA A 22 -20.14 -18.12 -1.36
N ILE A 23 -20.27 -18.30 -0.04
CA ILE A 23 -19.14 -18.57 0.87
C ILE A 23 -18.44 -19.87 0.46
N SER A 24 -19.18 -20.96 0.21
CA SER A 24 -18.59 -22.24 -0.18
C SER A 24 -17.87 -22.19 -1.52
N VAL A 25 -18.34 -21.41 -2.49
CA VAL A 25 -17.61 -21.20 -3.76
C VAL A 25 -16.34 -20.36 -3.50
N ALA A 26 -16.45 -19.28 -2.74
CA ALA A 26 -15.32 -18.42 -2.44
C ALA A 26 -14.20 -19.16 -1.66
N GLN A 27 -14.58 -20.03 -0.70
CA GLN A 27 -13.64 -20.91 0.01
C GLN A 27 -12.94 -21.88 -0.94
N ARG A 28 -13.66 -22.50 -1.88
CA ARG A 28 -13.04 -23.39 -2.88
C ARG A 28 -12.03 -22.66 -3.76
N VAL A 29 -12.36 -21.45 -4.21
CA VAL A 29 -11.44 -20.61 -4.99
C VAL A 29 -10.21 -20.26 -4.15
N ALA A 30 -10.38 -19.80 -2.91
CA ALA A 30 -9.27 -19.46 -2.02
C ALA A 30 -8.36 -20.67 -1.74
N SER A 31 -8.92 -21.86 -1.50
CA SER A 31 -8.14 -23.08 -1.31
C SER A 31 -7.37 -23.48 -2.57
N SER A 32 -7.99 -23.37 -3.75
CA SER A 32 -7.31 -23.63 -5.03
C SER A 32 -6.11 -22.70 -5.23
N LEU A 33 -6.27 -21.40 -4.95
CA LEU A 33 -5.18 -20.42 -5.02
C LEU A 33 -4.04 -20.77 -4.05
N ARG A 34 -4.36 -21.20 -2.81
CA ARG A 34 -3.35 -21.63 -1.83
C ARG A 34 -2.60 -22.88 -2.27
N CYS A 35 -3.28 -23.84 -2.91
CA CYS A 35 -2.62 -25.01 -3.49
C CYS A 35 -1.61 -24.62 -4.59
N GLN A 36 -1.79 -23.46 -5.23
CA GLN A 36 -0.84 -22.88 -6.20
C GLN A 36 0.23 -21.99 -5.55
N GLY A 37 0.33 -21.97 -4.21
CA GLY A 37 1.29 -21.15 -3.47
C GLY A 37 0.90 -19.68 -3.30
N LEU A 38 -0.33 -19.30 -3.68
CA LEU A 38 -0.80 -17.92 -3.53
C LEU A 38 -1.44 -17.69 -2.16
N ARG A 39 -1.09 -16.58 -1.52
CA ARG A 39 -1.72 -16.15 -0.27
C ARG A 39 -3.11 -15.59 -0.55
N ALA A 40 -4.14 -16.41 -0.31
CA ALA A 40 -5.53 -16.02 -0.46
C ALA A 40 -6.27 -16.13 0.88
N LYS A 41 -7.18 -15.19 1.17
CA LYS A 41 -8.11 -15.25 2.30
C LYS A 41 -9.50 -14.83 1.86
N LEU A 42 -10.53 -15.32 2.55
CA LEU A 42 -11.89 -14.87 2.34
C LEU A 42 -12.06 -13.53 3.05
N ALA A 43 -12.48 -12.50 2.32
CA ALA A 43 -12.79 -11.20 2.88
C ALA A 43 -14.06 -11.27 3.74
N THR A 44 -13.99 -10.70 4.94
CA THR A 44 -15.14 -10.47 5.83
C THR A 44 -15.96 -9.28 5.36
N ALA A 45 -17.15 -9.06 5.93
CA ALA A 45 -17.95 -7.87 5.65
C ALA A 45 -17.18 -6.57 5.95
N THR A 46 -16.39 -6.55 7.02
CA THR A 46 -15.52 -5.43 7.39
C THR A 46 -14.43 -5.21 6.36
N ASP A 47 -13.79 -6.27 5.86
CA ASP A 47 -12.78 -6.17 4.80
C ASP A 47 -13.37 -5.59 3.50
N LEU A 48 -14.59 -6.01 3.13
CA LEU A 48 -15.28 -5.51 1.93
C LEU A 48 -15.64 -4.03 2.07
N ALA A 49 -16.15 -3.61 3.24
CA ALA A 49 -16.46 -2.20 3.50
C ALA A 49 -15.20 -1.33 3.51
N GLU A 50 -14.10 -1.82 4.09
CA GLU A 50 -12.81 -1.14 4.08
C GLU A 50 -12.23 -1.05 2.67
N LEU A 51 -12.36 -2.09 1.85
CA LEU A 51 -11.97 -2.06 0.44
C LEU A 51 -12.76 -1.01 -0.33
N ASP A 52 -14.09 -0.98 -0.21
CA ASP A 52 -14.94 0.00 -0.88
C ASP A 52 -14.58 1.44 -0.47
N ARG A 53 -14.28 1.65 0.82
CA ARG A 53 -13.79 2.94 1.33
C ARG A 53 -12.46 3.36 0.68
N ARG A 54 -11.50 2.44 0.55
CA ARG A 54 -10.22 2.71 -0.14
C ARG A 54 -10.43 3.04 -1.62
N LEU A 55 -11.31 2.29 -2.28
CA LEU A 55 -11.68 2.48 -3.68
C LEU A 55 -12.46 3.77 -3.96
N GLY A 56 -12.84 4.53 -2.93
CA GLY A 56 -13.50 5.83 -3.06
C GLY A 56 -15.03 5.76 -3.05
N SER A 57 -15.62 4.97 -2.16
CA SER A 57 -17.08 4.92 -1.95
C SER A 57 -17.70 6.27 -1.64
N ASP A 58 -16.96 7.18 -0.99
CA ASP A 58 -17.31 8.56 -0.76
C ASP A 58 -17.55 9.34 -2.06
N ALA A 59 -16.67 9.17 -3.06
CA ALA A 59 -16.79 9.83 -4.35
C ALA A 59 -18.00 9.34 -5.16
N VAL A 60 -18.33 8.05 -5.02
CA VAL A 60 -19.47 7.42 -5.70
C VAL A 60 -20.80 7.81 -5.05
N ALA A 61 -20.85 7.87 -3.72
CA ALA A 61 -22.03 8.31 -2.98
C ALA A 61 -22.21 9.83 -2.95
N GLY A 62 -21.16 10.59 -3.26
CA GLY A 62 -21.15 12.04 -3.22
C GLY A 62 -22.02 12.71 -4.30
N SER A 63 -22.41 13.95 -4.04
CA SER A 63 -23.21 14.79 -4.95
C SER A 63 -22.39 15.45 -6.07
N ALA A 64 -21.06 15.53 -5.91
CA ALA A 64 -20.15 16.16 -6.87
C ALA A 64 -19.77 15.23 -8.02
N GLN A 65 -20.77 14.79 -8.78
CA GLN A 65 -20.61 13.95 -9.97
C GLN A 65 -20.67 14.81 -11.23
N ARG A 66 -19.55 14.89 -11.96
CA ARG A 66 -19.49 15.61 -13.24
C ARG A 66 -19.46 14.62 -14.39
N TRP A 67 -19.80 15.11 -15.57
CA TRP A 67 -19.74 14.35 -16.83
C TRP A 67 -18.39 13.66 -17.05
N LYS A 68 -17.28 14.31 -16.67
CA LYS A 68 -15.91 13.85 -16.95
C LYS A 68 -15.20 13.20 -15.75
N ALA A 69 -15.67 13.42 -14.51
CA ALA A 69 -15.02 12.92 -13.29
C ALA A 69 -15.97 13.02 -12.08
N ILE A 70 -15.69 12.26 -11.02
CA ILE A 70 -16.35 12.41 -9.71
C ILE A 70 -15.34 12.94 -8.68
N ARG A 71 -15.82 13.63 -7.63
CA ARG A 71 -14.96 14.15 -6.55
C ARG A 71 -15.25 13.39 -5.26
N GLY A 72 -14.22 12.75 -4.70
CA GLY A 72 -14.21 12.28 -3.31
C GLY A 72 -13.45 13.25 -2.42
N GLU A 73 -13.32 12.94 -1.14
CA GLU A 73 -12.49 13.68 -0.18
C GLU A 73 -11.03 13.73 -0.64
N ALA A 74 -10.51 12.58 -1.08
CA ALA A 74 -9.09 12.39 -1.38
C ALA A 74 -8.61 12.93 -2.74
N GLY A 75 -9.50 13.10 -3.71
CA GLY A 75 -9.12 13.60 -5.04
C GLY A 75 -10.28 13.61 -6.02
N TRP A 76 -9.99 14.06 -7.24
CA TRP A 76 -10.82 13.80 -8.41
C TRP A 76 -10.53 12.39 -8.91
N MET A 77 -11.58 11.63 -9.19
CA MET A 77 -11.49 10.29 -9.75
C MET A 77 -12.04 10.30 -11.16
N THR A 78 -11.24 9.82 -12.11
CA THR A 78 -11.65 9.65 -13.51
C THR A 78 -11.43 8.22 -13.94
N THR A 79 -12.50 7.57 -14.41
CA THR A 79 -12.48 6.20 -14.92
C THR A 79 -12.43 6.18 -16.45
N TYR A 80 -11.49 5.39 -16.94
CA TYR A 80 -11.26 5.12 -18.35
C TYR A 80 -11.45 3.62 -18.62
N ALA A 81 -11.98 3.29 -19.80
CA ALA A 81 -12.05 1.92 -20.29
C ALA A 81 -10.87 1.64 -21.22
N TYR A 82 -10.35 0.41 -21.13
CA TYR A 82 -9.49 -0.13 -22.17
C TYR A 82 -10.35 -0.58 -23.36
N PRO A 83 -9.92 -0.34 -24.60
CA PRO A 83 -10.54 -0.94 -25.77
C PRO A 83 -10.30 -2.45 -25.76
N ALA A 84 -11.22 -3.20 -26.36
CA ALA A 84 -11.26 -4.66 -26.36
C ALA A 84 -9.93 -5.29 -26.81
N GLU A 85 -9.37 -4.75 -27.89
CA GLU A 85 -8.12 -5.16 -28.53
C GLU A 85 -6.86 -4.85 -27.71
N ALA A 86 -6.95 -3.95 -26.73
CA ALA A 86 -5.81 -3.55 -25.92
C ALA A 86 -5.72 -4.29 -24.57
N ILE A 87 -6.66 -5.18 -24.26
CA ILE A 87 -6.62 -5.95 -23.00
C ILE A 87 -5.55 -7.04 -23.11
N SER A 88 -4.35 -6.73 -22.62
CA SER A 88 -3.19 -7.62 -22.57
C SER A 88 -2.30 -7.27 -21.36
N SER A 89 -1.50 -8.21 -20.87
CA SER A 89 -0.59 -7.98 -19.74
C SER A 89 0.31 -6.76 -19.95
N ARG A 90 0.86 -6.60 -21.16
CA ARG A 90 1.75 -5.49 -21.51
C ARG A 90 1.07 -4.12 -21.41
N VAL A 91 -0.20 -4.02 -21.79
CA VAL A 91 -0.92 -2.74 -21.77
C VAL A 91 -1.46 -2.46 -20.38
N LEU A 92 -1.92 -3.48 -19.66
CA LEU A 92 -2.40 -3.31 -18.30
C LEU A 92 -1.28 -2.87 -17.35
N SER A 93 -0.05 -3.37 -17.50
CA SER A 93 1.07 -2.96 -16.64
C SER A 93 1.45 -1.48 -16.77
N GLN A 94 1.14 -0.83 -17.91
CA GLN A 94 1.39 0.61 -18.10
C GLN A 94 0.57 1.50 -17.14
N ALA A 95 -0.49 0.95 -16.53
CA ALA A 95 -1.24 1.66 -15.49
C ALA A 95 -0.34 2.13 -14.34
N TRP A 96 0.68 1.36 -13.99
CA TRP A 96 1.57 1.63 -12.86
C TRP A 96 2.64 2.68 -13.15
N THR A 97 2.79 3.12 -14.41
CA THR A 97 3.68 4.22 -14.77
C THR A 97 2.98 5.58 -14.70
N LEU A 98 1.67 5.60 -14.45
CA LEU A 98 0.89 6.83 -14.42
C LEU A 98 1.26 7.70 -13.21
N ARG A 99 1.40 9.01 -13.47
CA ARG A 99 1.58 10.02 -12.42
C ARG A 99 0.22 10.33 -11.80
N ALA A 100 -0.13 9.61 -10.75
CA ALA A 100 -1.40 9.72 -10.05
C ALA A 100 -1.21 9.50 -8.55
N ASP A 101 -2.14 9.99 -7.74
CA ASP A 101 -2.13 9.74 -6.29
C ASP A 101 -2.57 8.31 -5.95
N GLU A 102 -3.37 7.71 -6.85
CA GLU A 102 -3.87 6.35 -6.76
C GLU A 102 -4.33 5.85 -8.13
N VAL A 103 -4.11 4.56 -8.36
CA VAL A 103 -4.57 3.85 -9.55
C VAL A 103 -5.36 2.64 -9.10
N ILE A 104 -6.59 2.52 -9.61
CA ILE A 104 -7.44 1.35 -9.41
C ILE A 104 -7.61 0.71 -10.78
N GLN A 105 -7.07 -0.49 -10.94
CA GLN A 105 -7.26 -1.29 -12.16
C GLN A 105 -8.25 -2.42 -11.88
N ASN A 106 -9.23 -2.60 -12.75
CA ASN A 106 -10.27 -3.60 -12.60
C ASN A 106 -10.43 -4.37 -13.90
N VAL A 107 -10.25 -5.69 -13.83
CA VAL A 107 -10.52 -6.62 -14.92
C VAL A 107 -11.70 -7.47 -14.52
N THR A 108 -12.83 -7.32 -15.22
CA THR A 108 -14.03 -8.11 -14.98
C THR A 108 -14.05 -9.28 -15.94
N VAL A 109 -13.98 -10.50 -15.41
CA VAL A 109 -14.17 -11.75 -16.16
C VAL A 109 -15.62 -12.19 -16.08
N TYR A 110 -16.20 -12.57 -17.22
CA TYR A 110 -17.59 -13.01 -17.35
C TYR A 110 -17.67 -14.55 -17.54
N PRO A 111 -18.84 -15.16 -17.27
CA PRO A 111 -19.01 -16.61 -17.39
C PRO A 111 -18.82 -17.18 -18.81
N ASP A 112 -19.01 -16.34 -19.83
CA ASP A 112 -18.84 -16.67 -21.26
C ASP A 112 -17.38 -16.57 -21.73
N ALA A 113 -16.41 -16.61 -20.80
CA ALA A 113 -14.99 -16.43 -21.05
C ALA A 113 -14.65 -15.12 -21.78
N THR A 114 -15.47 -14.08 -21.60
CA THR A 114 -15.15 -12.72 -22.03
C THR A 114 -14.67 -11.87 -20.86
N CYS A 115 -14.06 -10.72 -21.15
CA CYS A 115 -13.65 -9.76 -20.14
C CYS A 115 -13.84 -8.30 -20.58
N THR A 116 -13.83 -7.40 -19.60
CA THR A 116 -13.64 -5.97 -19.78
C THR A 116 -12.59 -5.47 -18.79
N ALA A 117 -11.96 -4.33 -19.09
CA ALA A 117 -11.00 -3.71 -18.20
C ALA A 117 -11.23 -2.20 -18.09
N THR A 118 -11.04 -1.67 -16.88
CA THR A 118 -11.03 -0.24 -16.58
C THR A 118 -9.87 0.15 -15.71
N ILE A 119 -9.53 1.43 -15.79
CA ILE A 119 -8.61 2.09 -14.88
C ILE A 119 -9.27 3.35 -14.33
N THR A 120 -9.34 3.47 -13.01
CA THR A 120 -9.73 4.69 -12.32
C THR A 120 -8.48 5.35 -11.75
N VAL A 121 -8.26 6.60 -12.16
CA VAL A 121 -7.10 7.40 -11.76
C VAL A 121 -7.57 8.46 -10.78
N ARG A 122 -6.90 8.58 -9.64
CA ARG A 122 -7.13 9.64 -8.65
C ARG A 122 -6.04 10.71 -8.78
N THR A 123 -6.46 11.95 -8.92
CA THR A 123 -5.59 13.12 -9.07
C THR A 123 -6.06 14.28 -8.19
N PRO A 124 -5.19 15.21 -7.78
CA PRO A 124 -5.58 16.34 -6.95
C PRO A 124 -6.47 17.33 -7.70
N THR A 125 -6.31 17.41 -9.02
CA THR A 125 -7.09 18.24 -9.93
C THR A 125 -7.73 17.39 -11.04
N PRO A 126 -8.85 17.81 -11.66
CA PRO A 126 -9.46 17.07 -12.76
C PRO A 126 -8.50 16.95 -13.96
N ALA A 127 -8.34 15.74 -14.50
CA ALA A 127 -7.51 15.53 -15.69
C ALA A 127 -8.21 16.07 -16.96
N PRO A 128 -7.61 17.02 -17.71
CA PRO A 128 -8.24 17.58 -18.91
C PRO A 128 -8.34 16.52 -20.02
N THR A 129 -7.29 15.74 -20.21
CA THR A 129 -7.16 14.67 -21.23
C THR A 129 -6.92 13.31 -20.58
N PRO A 130 -7.21 12.19 -21.28
CA PRO A 130 -6.80 10.86 -20.85
C PRO A 130 -5.27 10.76 -20.74
N PRO A 131 -4.74 9.95 -19.81
CA PRO A 131 -3.29 9.82 -19.61
C PRO A 131 -2.59 8.98 -20.69
N SER A 132 -3.35 8.28 -21.54
CA SER A 132 -2.86 7.54 -22.70
C SER A 132 -3.90 7.59 -23.81
N VAL A 133 -3.46 7.61 -25.07
CA VAL A 133 -4.31 7.62 -26.26
C VAL A 133 -5.18 6.36 -26.39
N ILE A 134 -4.74 5.25 -25.78
CA ILE A 134 -5.48 3.98 -25.79
C ILE A 134 -6.71 4.08 -24.87
N LEU A 135 -6.68 4.92 -23.84
CA LEU A 135 -7.71 4.97 -22.80
C LEU A 135 -8.88 5.85 -23.21
N ARG A 136 -10.09 5.27 -23.19
CA ARG A 136 -11.33 6.00 -23.45
C ARG A 136 -12.02 6.41 -22.16
N ARG A 137 -12.21 7.71 -21.95
CA ARG A 137 -12.95 8.22 -20.79
C ARG A 137 -14.42 7.80 -20.87
N LEU A 138 -14.95 7.27 -19.77
CA LEU A 138 -16.36 6.88 -19.63
C LEU A 138 -17.24 8.08 -19.27
N ASN A 139 -17.35 9.02 -20.19
CA ASN A 139 -18.12 10.25 -20.01
C ASN A 139 -19.59 9.95 -19.66
N GLY A 140 -20.13 10.62 -18.64
CA GLY A 140 -21.50 10.43 -18.15
C GLY A 140 -21.70 9.18 -17.29
N GLU A 141 -20.75 8.26 -17.25
CA GLU A 141 -20.84 6.99 -16.52
C GLU A 141 -19.82 6.90 -15.37
N GLN A 142 -19.22 8.02 -14.96
CA GLN A 142 -18.08 8.03 -14.03
C GLN A 142 -18.38 7.40 -12.66
N ALA A 143 -19.54 7.73 -12.06
CA ALA A 143 -19.97 7.15 -10.78
C ALA A 143 -20.24 5.65 -10.89
N ALA A 144 -20.97 5.23 -11.95
CA ALA A 144 -21.20 3.81 -12.23
C ALA A 144 -19.89 3.05 -12.49
N ALA A 145 -18.96 3.66 -13.22
CA ALA A 145 -17.69 3.05 -13.55
C ALA A 145 -16.79 2.89 -12.32
N ALA A 146 -16.77 3.88 -11.42
CA ALA A 146 -16.09 3.75 -10.13
C ALA A 146 -16.78 2.72 -9.23
N ALA A 147 -18.12 2.68 -9.19
CA ALA A 147 -18.88 1.68 -8.45
C ALA A 147 -18.65 0.25 -8.95
N ALA A 148 -18.32 0.06 -10.23
CA ALA A 148 -17.99 -1.26 -10.77
C ALA A 148 -16.72 -1.89 -10.15
N ASN A 149 -15.84 -1.06 -9.57
CA ASN A 149 -14.66 -1.52 -8.81
C ASN A 149 -15.02 -2.04 -7.41
N MET A 150 -16.18 -1.65 -6.87
CA MET A 150 -16.60 -1.95 -5.50
C MET A 150 -17.18 -3.35 -5.35
N CYS A 151 -17.38 -3.77 -4.10
CA CYS A 151 -17.84 -5.11 -3.74
C CYS A 151 -19.34 -5.32 -4.01
N GLY A 152 -20.10 -4.23 -4.16
CA GLY A 152 -21.53 -4.25 -4.43
C GLY A 152 -21.93 -4.80 -5.82
N PRO A 153 -23.24 -4.77 -6.14
CA PRO A 153 -23.75 -5.13 -7.46
C PRO A 153 -23.04 -4.35 -8.57
N ARG A 154 -22.66 -5.03 -9.64
CA ARG A 154 -21.95 -4.40 -10.76
C ARG A 154 -22.95 -3.63 -11.63
N PRO A 155 -22.80 -2.31 -11.80
CA PRO A 155 -23.62 -1.54 -12.73
C PRO A 155 -23.30 -1.94 -14.19
N HIS A 156 -24.25 -1.67 -15.08
CA HIS A 156 -24.03 -1.80 -16.51
C HIS A 156 -23.34 -0.55 -17.04
N LEU A 157 -22.27 -0.73 -17.83
CA LEU A 157 -21.49 0.37 -18.41
C LEU A 157 -21.58 0.28 -19.93
N ARG A 158 -22.21 1.28 -20.55
CA ARG A 158 -22.45 1.35 -22.00
C ARG A 158 -21.15 1.59 -22.76
N GLY A 159 -20.24 2.37 -22.18
CA GLY A 159 -18.93 2.67 -22.73
C GLY A 159 -17.92 1.52 -22.63
N GLN A 160 -18.33 0.28 -22.37
CA GLN A 160 -17.45 -0.89 -22.38
C GLN A 160 -17.90 -1.91 -23.41
N ARG A 161 -16.93 -2.46 -24.15
CA ARG A 161 -17.14 -3.59 -25.05
C ARG A 161 -16.40 -4.80 -24.48
N ARG A 162 -17.10 -5.93 -24.36
CA ARG A 162 -16.48 -7.20 -23.95
C ARG A 162 -15.58 -7.72 -25.07
N CYS A 163 -14.50 -8.39 -24.69
CA CYS A 163 -13.64 -9.14 -25.61
C CYS A 163 -13.37 -10.55 -25.06
N PRO A 164 -12.93 -11.50 -25.90
CA PRO A 164 -12.47 -12.80 -25.41
C PRO A 164 -11.39 -12.61 -24.33
N LEU A 165 -11.46 -13.39 -23.26
CA LEU A 165 -10.45 -13.40 -22.22
C LEU A 165 -9.13 -13.91 -22.82
N PRO A 166 -8.01 -13.18 -22.69
CA PRO A 166 -6.71 -13.67 -23.11
C PRO A 166 -6.34 -14.97 -22.38
N ALA A 167 -5.65 -15.88 -23.08
CA ALA A 167 -5.24 -17.16 -22.52
C ALA A 167 -4.38 -17.01 -21.25
N GLN A 168 -3.59 -15.94 -21.19
CA GLN A 168 -2.82 -15.55 -20.00
C GLN A 168 -2.92 -14.04 -19.80
N LEU A 169 -3.15 -13.63 -18.55
CA LEU A 169 -3.17 -12.24 -18.14
C LEU A 169 -2.37 -12.09 -16.85
N VAL A 170 -1.06 -11.92 -16.99
CA VAL A 170 -0.16 -11.52 -15.91
C VAL A 170 -0.50 -10.08 -15.50
N THR A 171 -0.70 -9.86 -14.20
CA THR A 171 -0.94 -8.56 -13.57
C THR A 171 0.01 -8.39 -12.40
N GLU A 172 0.60 -7.21 -12.23
CA GLU A 172 1.35 -6.92 -11.00
C GLU A 172 0.38 -6.77 -9.82
N ILE A 173 0.76 -7.32 -8.66
CA ILE A 173 -0.08 -7.33 -7.43
C ILE A 173 0.38 -6.23 -6.44
N GLY A 174 1.57 -5.67 -6.61
CA GLY A 174 2.12 -4.63 -5.74
C GLY A 174 3.64 -4.46 -5.91
N PRO A 175 4.24 -3.52 -5.17
CA PRO A 175 5.69 -3.32 -5.19
C PRO A 175 6.41 -4.53 -4.58
N SER A 176 7.60 -4.84 -5.10
CA SER A 176 8.46 -5.92 -4.56
C SER A 176 9.03 -5.59 -3.18
N GLY A 177 8.99 -4.32 -2.75
CA GLY A 177 9.41 -3.87 -1.43
C GLY A 177 10.18 -2.56 -1.46
N VAL A 178 10.73 -2.21 -0.31
CA VAL A 178 11.58 -1.04 -0.09
C VAL A 178 13.03 -1.43 -0.39
N LEU A 179 13.70 -0.68 -1.27
CA LEU A 179 15.11 -0.89 -1.58
C LEU A 179 15.98 -0.59 -0.35
N ILE A 180 16.74 -1.57 0.13
CA ILE A 180 17.65 -1.38 1.27
C ILE A 180 19.05 -1.04 0.78
N GLY A 181 19.60 -1.83 -0.15
CA GLY A 181 20.95 -1.61 -0.65
C GLY A 181 21.46 -2.78 -1.49
N LYS A 182 22.78 -2.96 -1.54
CA LYS A 182 23.45 -3.98 -2.34
C LYS A 182 23.96 -5.12 -1.48
N LEU A 183 23.86 -6.33 -2.02
CA LEU A 183 24.48 -7.53 -1.50
C LEU A 183 25.91 -7.65 -2.04
N SER A 184 26.73 -8.50 -1.42
CA SER A 184 28.12 -8.74 -1.83
C SER A 184 28.27 -9.29 -3.26
N ASN A 185 27.23 -9.93 -3.80
CA ASN A 185 27.18 -10.42 -5.18
C ASN A 185 26.81 -9.34 -6.20
N GLY A 186 26.56 -8.10 -5.76
CA GLY A 186 26.15 -6.97 -6.60
C GLY A 186 24.65 -6.80 -6.79
N ASP A 187 23.83 -7.76 -6.36
CA ASP A 187 22.38 -7.66 -6.45
C ASP A 187 21.82 -6.63 -5.46
N ARG A 188 20.64 -6.08 -5.78
CA ARG A 188 19.92 -5.16 -4.88
C ARG A 188 18.90 -5.91 -4.03
N LEU A 189 18.95 -5.71 -2.72
CA LEU A 189 17.96 -6.25 -1.80
C LEU A 189 16.80 -5.26 -1.64
N MET A 190 15.59 -5.71 -1.96
CA MET A 190 14.34 -5.03 -1.63
C MET A 190 13.59 -5.87 -0.60
N ILE A 191 13.02 -5.22 0.42
CA ILE A 191 12.26 -5.90 1.48
C ILE A 191 10.86 -5.30 1.58
N PRO A 192 9.79 -6.10 1.51
CA PRO A 192 8.45 -5.61 1.79
C PRO A 192 8.35 -5.24 3.28
N VAL A 193 8.02 -3.98 3.54
CA VAL A 193 7.76 -3.46 4.90
C VAL A 193 6.27 -3.50 5.24
N THR A 194 5.42 -3.71 4.23
CA THR A 194 3.97 -3.83 4.33
C THR A 194 3.53 -5.21 3.85
N ASP A 195 2.44 -5.70 4.42
CA ASP A 195 1.79 -6.94 4.00
C ASP A 195 0.30 -6.67 3.75
N ALA A 196 -0.23 -7.16 2.62
CA ALA A 196 -1.63 -6.95 2.26
C ALA A 196 -2.59 -7.87 3.05
N GLY A 197 -2.08 -8.97 3.62
CA GLY A 197 -2.85 -9.98 4.33
C GLY A 197 -2.79 -9.83 5.85
N GLU A 198 -1.65 -9.40 6.39
CA GLU A 198 -1.33 -9.41 7.82
C GLU A 198 -0.80 -8.06 8.32
N LEU A 199 -0.81 -7.86 9.63
CA LEU A 199 -0.11 -6.73 10.23
C LEU A 199 1.40 -6.95 10.13
N SER A 200 2.14 -5.91 9.74
CA SER A 200 3.60 -5.95 9.60
C SER A 200 4.28 -5.07 10.65
N ARG A 201 5.33 -5.58 11.28
CA ARG A 201 6.17 -4.93 12.27
C ARG A 201 7.61 -5.01 11.81
N VAL A 202 8.20 -3.84 11.62
CA VAL A 202 9.59 -3.70 11.17
C VAL A 202 10.38 -3.06 12.29
N PHE A 203 11.50 -3.66 12.67
CA PHE A 203 12.44 -3.06 13.62
C PHE A 203 13.66 -2.51 12.88
N VAL A 204 14.02 -1.27 13.16
CA VAL A 204 15.19 -0.61 12.57
C VAL A 204 16.06 -0.05 13.68
N ALA A 205 17.19 -0.71 13.97
CA ALA A 205 18.22 -0.21 14.87
C ALA A 205 19.36 0.39 14.05
N ALA A 206 19.25 1.68 13.74
CA ALA A 206 20.21 2.37 12.88
C ALA A 206 20.29 3.86 13.23
N ASP A 207 21.31 4.52 12.74
CA ASP A 207 21.48 5.95 12.89
C ASP A 207 20.38 6.70 12.12
N ASP A 208 20.25 7.99 12.41
CA ASP A 208 19.24 8.84 11.79
C ASP A 208 19.37 8.91 10.28
N THR A 209 20.59 8.84 9.73
CA THR A 209 20.81 8.93 8.29
C THR A 209 20.21 7.72 7.58
N ILE A 210 20.47 6.51 8.10
CA ILE A 210 19.93 5.26 7.56
C ILE A 210 18.43 5.17 7.82
N ALA A 211 17.98 5.45 9.05
CA ALA A 211 16.58 5.34 9.43
C ALA A 211 15.69 6.28 8.59
N LYS A 212 16.10 7.55 8.41
CA LYS A 212 15.37 8.52 7.57
C LYS A 212 15.32 8.06 6.11
N ARG A 213 16.42 7.51 5.58
CA ARG A 213 16.45 6.98 4.19
C ARG A 213 15.52 5.81 4.00
N ILE A 214 15.47 4.87 4.95
CA ILE A 214 14.51 3.76 4.90
C ILE A 214 13.08 4.34 4.87
N VAL A 215 12.76 5.29 5.75
CA VAL A 215 11.44 5.96 5.76
C VAL A 215 11.14 6.67 4.44
N ILE A 216 12.09 7.41 3.86
CA ILE A 216 11.93 8.08 2.56
C ILE A 216 11.64 7.07 1.45
N ARG A 217 12.31 5.91 1.46
CA ARG A 217 12.10 4.85 0.47
C ARG A 217 10.79 4.11 0.67
N VAL A 218 10.31 3.99 1.90
CA VAL A 218 8.96 3.48 2.20
C VAL A 218 7.93 4.36 1.50
N VAL A 219 8.05 5.69 1.63
CA VAL A 219 7.19 6.63 0.89
C VAL A 219 7.40 6.51 -0.63
N GLY A 220 8.65 6.37 -1.08
CA GLY A 220 8.99 6.15 -2.49
C GLY A 220 8.40 4.87 -3.09
N ALA A 221 8.14 3.85 -2.27
CA ALA A 221 7.44 2.63 -2.66
C ALA A 221 5.90 2.79 -2.75
N GLY A 222 5.39 4.00 -2.48
CA GLY A 222 3.96 4.36 -2.60
C GLY A 222 3.20 4.39 -1.27
N GLU A 223 3.89 4.24 -0.14
CA GLU A 223 3.25 4.23 1.18
C GLU A 223 2.99 5.64 1.73
N ARG A 224 1.90 5.79 2.48
CA ARG A 224 1.58 7.02 3.22
C ARG A 224 2.08 6.87 4.65
N VAL A 225 3.17 7.56 4.98
CA VAL A 225 3.89 7.37 6.23
C VAL A 225 3.52 8.46 7.24
N CYS A 226 3.22 8.04 8.46
CA CYS A 226 3.07 8.96 9.60
C CYS A 226 4.13 8.66 10.66
N VAL A 227 5.03 9.63 10.89
CA VAL A 227 6.05 9.56 11.94
C VAL A 227 5.48 10.12 13.23
N HIS A 228 5.40 9.29 14.25
CA HIS A 228 4.95 9.63 15.59
C HIS A 228 6.18 9.89 16.47
N THR A 229 6.48 11.16 16.74
CA THR A 229 7.67 11.59 17.48
C THR A 229 7.35 12.77 18.38
N ARG A 230 8.01 12.85 19.54
CA ARG A 230 8.02 14.09 20.35
C ARG A 230 9.13 15.05 19.90
N ASP A 231 10.22 14.50 19.40
CA ASP A 231 11.31 15.27 18.81
C ASP A 231 11.01 15.52 17.33
N GLN A 232 10.33 16.63 17.06
CA GLN A 232 10.00 17.05 15.69
C GLN A 232 11.22 17.58 14.94
N GLU A 233 12.20 18.15 15.64
CA GLU A 233 13.41 18.72 15.04
C GLU A 233 14.27 17.63 14.41
N ARG A 234 14.39 16.48 15.08
CA ARG A 234 15.02 15.27 14.53
C ARG A 234 14.51 14.94 13.13
N TRP A 235 13.20 15.04 12.90
CA TRP A 235 12.55 14.69 11.64
C TRP A 235 12.31 15.86 10.69
N ALA A 236 12.61 17.10 11.10
CA ALA A 236 12.28 18.32 10.35
C ALA A 236 12.95 18.40 8.96
N SER A 237 14.08 17.69 8.79
CA SER A 237 14.80 17.53 7.52
C SER A 237 14.04 16.68 6.49
N VAL A 238 13.18 15.76 6.93
CA VAL A 238 12.46 14.83 6.06
C VAL A 238 11.14 15.46 5.63
N ARG A 239 11.16 16.18 4.51
CA ARG A 239 9.96 16.80 3.93
C ARG A 239 9.68 16.26 2.54
N MET A 240 8.67 15.41 2.42
CA MET A 240 8.20 14.91 1.13
C MET A 240 6.68 14.74 1.13
N PRO A 241 6.04 14.74 -0.06
CA PRO A 241 4.62 14.39 -0.16
C PRO A 241 4.35 13.02 0.47
N GLN A 242 3.19 12.85 1.09
CA GLN A 242 2.75 11.59 1.71
C GLN A 242 3.49 11.17 2.99
N LEU A 243 4.42 11.99 3.50
CA LEU A 243 4.99 11.86 4.84
C LEU A 243 4.40 12.92 5.77
N SER A 244 3.93 12.51 6.93
CA SER A 244 3.41 13.41 7.98
C SER A 244 4.13 13.18 9.30
N ILE A 245 4.57 14.24 9.96
CA ILE A 245 5.18 14.18 11.29
C ILE A 245 4.14 14.65 12.30
N VAL A 246 3.85 13.84 13.31
CA VAL A 246 2.84 14.13 14.33
C VAL A 246 3.38 13.89 15.73
N GLY A 247 3.04 14.79 16.65
CA GLY A 247 3.31 14.63 18.09
C GLY A 247 2.22 13.90 18.87
N THR A 248 1.22 13.32 18.19
CA THR A 248 0.05 12.70 18.82
C THR A 248 -0.14 11.25 18.38
N PRO A 249 -0.87 10.43 19.16
CA PRO A 249 -1.22 9.07 18.76
C PRO A 249 -2.05 8.96 17.48
N ARG A 250 -2.84 9.99 17.14
CA ARG A 250 -3.74 9.94 15.98
C ARG A 250 -2.93 10.10 14.69
N PRO A 251 -2.92 9.10 13.79
CA PRO A 251 -2.22 9.20 12.53
C PRO A 251 -2.88 10.21 11.59
N ALA A 252 -2.10 10.71 10.62
CA ALA A 252 -2.65 11.46 9.50
C ALA A 252 -3.67 10.61 8.72
N PRO A 253 -4.69 11.21 8.09
CA PRO A 253 -5.67 10.47 7.30
C PRO A 253 -5.00 9.58 6.24
N ARG A 254 -5.51 8.35 6.09
CA ARG A 254 -5.04 7.37 5.10
C ARG A 254 -3.59 6.89 5.30
N THR A 255 -3.02 7.06 6.50
CA THR A 255 -1.73 6.46 6.86
C THR A 255 -1.77 4.95 6.62
N THR A 256 -0.80 4.42 5.89
CA THR A 256 -0.60 2.98 5.67
C THR A 256 0.50 2.44 6.58
N VAL A 257 1.53 3.25 6.85
CA VAL A 257 2.67 2.89 7.69
C VAL A 257 2.85 3.91 8.81
N GLY A 258 2.83 3.45 10.06
CA GLY A 258 3.22 4.24 11.23
C GLY A 258 4.70 4.06 11.55
N VAL A 259 5.40 5.14 11.86
CA VAL A 259 6.80 5.09 12.35
C VAL A 259 6.82 5.57 13.79
N VAL A 260 7.43 4.79 14.67
CA VAL A 260 7.50 5.07 16.12
C VAL A 260 8.92 4.92 16.62
N GLU A 261 9.24 5.59 17.72
CA GLU A 261 10.51 5.43 18.41
C GLU A 261 10.48 4.23 19.35
N TYR A 262 11.57 3.48 19.38
CA TYR A 262 11.76 2.40 20.33
C TYR A 262 12.02 2.96 21.72
N VAL A 263 11.20 2.54 22.68
CA VAL A 263 11.43 2.79 24.10
C VAL A 263 11.63 1.44 24.77
N ARG A 264 12.78 1.28 25.43
CA ARG A 264 13.09 0.05 26.17
C ARG A 264 12.09 -0.09 27.32
N ARG A 265 11.34 -1.19 27.33
CA ARG A 265 10.42 -1.50 28.44
C ARG A 265 11.26 -1.71 29.69
N ARG A 266 11.11 -0.84 30.72
CA ARG A 266 11.70 -1.11 32.04
C ARG A 266 11.11 -2.43 32.54
N LYS A 267 11.97 -3.38 32.91
CA LYS A 267 11.55 -4.61 33.59
C LYS A 267 11.07 -4.16 34.98
N ASN A 268 9.86 -4.55 35.39
CA ASN A 268 9.41 -4.34 36.77
C ASN A 268 10.41 -5.05 37.68
N GLY A 269 11.22 -4.30 38.43
CA GLY A 269 12.24 -4.83 39.35
C GLY A 269 13.58 -4.09 39.40
N ASP A 270 13.78 -3.00 38.65
CA ASP A 270 14.99 -2.19 38.76
C ASP A 270 14.74 -1.00 39.71
N ASP A 271 14.97 -1.22 41.01
CA ASP A 271 14.94 -0.21 42.09
C ASP A 271 16.16 0.74 42.03
N GLY A 272 16.42 1.29 40.85
CA GLY A 272 17.43 2.32 40.63
C GLY A 272 16.80 3.70 40.71
N LYS A 273 16.94 4.37 41.86
CA LYS A 273 16.67 5.81 42.01
C LYS A 273 17.42 6.59 40.92
N SER A 274 16.69 7.07 39.92
CA SER A 274 17.12 8.17 39.07
C SER A 274 16.03 9.22 39.13
N GLU A 275 16.20 10.15 40.07
CA GLU A 275 15.45 11.41 40.08
C GLU A 275 15.87 12.21 38.83
N GLY A 276 14.87 12.63 38.05
CA GLY A 276 15.04 13.58 36.95
C GLY A 276 15.21 13.00 35.54
N SER A 277 14.11 12.60 34.89
CA SER A 277 13.73 13.07 33.54
C SER A 277 12.39 12.42 33.15
N GLY A 278 11.58 13.13 32.36
CA GLY A 278 10.25 12.67 31.96
C GLY A 278 10.28 11.27 31.37
N VAL A 279 9.31 10.43 31.73
CA VAL A 279 9.17 9.08 31.17
C VAL A 279 9.00 9.22 29.65
N ASP A 280 10.04 8.92 28.88
CA ASP A 280 9.98 8.82 27.42
C ASP A 280 9.05 7.66 27.05
N VAL A 281 7.74 7.90 26.96
CA VAL A 281 6.76 6.90 26.57
C VAL A 281 6.60 6.92 25.05
N ALA A 282 6.96 5.85 24.33
CA ALA A 282 6.77 5.81 22.88
C ALA A 282 5.33 6.15 22.49
N ILE A 283 5.14 7.02 21.50
CA ILE A 283 3.79 7.33 20.99
C ILE A 283 3.30 6.11 20.21
N SER A 284 2.21 5.51 20.69
CA SER A 284 1.58 4.36 20.04
C SER A 284 0.44 4.82 19.11
N PRO A 285 0.53 4.57 17.79
CA PRO A 285 -0.48 4.99 16.82
C PRO A 285 -1.85 4.40 17.13
N THR A 286 -2.88 5.24 17.17
CA THR A 286 -4.27 4.83 17.42
C THR A 286 -5.24 5.60 16.50
N PRO A 287 -5.99 4.93 15.59
CA PRO A 287 -5.95 3.48 15.32
C PRO A 287 -4.59 3.05 14.77
N ARG A 288 -4.21 1.80 15.03
CA ARG A 288 -2.93 1.26 14.58
C ARG A 288 -2.95 1.04 13.06
N PRO A 289 -1.99 1.59 12.30
CA PRO A 289 -1.84 1.29 10.88
C PRO A 289 -1.53 -0.19 10.63
N ALA A 290 -1.74 -0.65 9.40
CA ALA A 290 -1.46 -2.04 9.03
C ALA A 290 0.02 -2.41 9.20
N SER A 291 0.92 -1.43 9.07
CA SER A 291 2.34 -1.65 9.27
C SER A 291 2.94 -0.61 10.22
N VAL A 292 3.82 -1.06 11.12
CA VAL A 292 4.51 -0.20 12.08
C VAL A 292 6.01 -0.44 12.00
N ILE A 293 6.77 0.63 11.77
CA ILE A 293 8.23 0.64 11.82
C ILE A 293 8.66 1.22 13.16
N THR A 294 9.43 0.46 13.93
CA THR A 294 9.98 0.88 15.22
C THR A 294 11.47 1.21 15.06
N ILE A 295 11.84 2.46 15.30
CA ILE A 295 13.21 2.97 15.13
C ILE A 295 13.92 3.04 16.47
N ALA A 296 15.04 2.35 16.57
CA ALA A 296 15.94 2.34 17.72
C ALA A 296 17.32 2.89 17.34
N ARG A 297 18.13 3.23 18.35
CA ARG A 297 19.52 3.64 18.14
C ARG A 297 20.38 2.46 17.63
N PRO A 298 21.49 2.72 16.90
CA PRO A 298 22.47 1.69 16.58
C PRO A 298 22.92 0.90 17.81
N GLY A 299 23.18 -0.39 17.64
CA GLY A 299 23.58 -1.27 18.75
C GLY A 299 22.45 -1.66 19.70
N THR A 300 21.21 -1.21 19.48
CA THR A 300 20.04 -1.71 20.24
C THR A 300 19.78 -3.16 19.88
N SER A 301 20.12 -4.08 20.77
CA SER A 301 19.81 -5.51 20.62
C SER A 301 18.41 -5.82 21.18
N LEU A 302 17.58 -6.48 20.38
CA LEU A 302 16.35 -7.11 20.87
C LEU A 302 16.67 -8.43 21.57
N SER A 303 15.90 -8.77 22.62
CA SER A 303 15.91 -10.14 23.15
C SER A 303 15.38 -11.11 22.08
N GLU A 304 15.73 -12.39 22.16
CA GLU A 304 15.19 -13.37 21.21
C GLU A 304 13.66 -13.38 21.20
N SER A 305 13.01 -13.29 22.36
CA SER A 305 11.55 -13.22 22.45
C SER A 305 10.97 -11.99 21.77
N ASP A 306 11.62 -10.82 21.90
CA ASP A 306 11.14 -9.59 21.26
C ASP A 306 11.38 -9.61 19.75
N ARG A 307 12.47 -10.25 19.30
CA ARG A 307 12.82 -10.37 17.89
C ARG A 307 11.78 -11.16 17.09
N HIS A 308 11.16 -12.18 17.67
CA HIS A 308 10.06 -12.93 17.04
C HIS A 308 8.79 -12.07 16.82
N GLY A 309 8.70 -10.90 17.48
CA GLY A 309 7.60 -9.96 17.29
C GLY A 309 7.73 -9.07 16.05
N PHE A 310 8.81 -9.18 15.29
CA PHE A 310 9.07 -8.40 14.09
C PHE A 310 9.27 -9.31 12.87
N GLU A 311 8.54 -9.05 11.81
CA GLU A 311 8.64 -9.79 10.55
C GLU A 311 9.89 -9.38 9.77
N VAL A 312 10.38 -8.15 9.98
CA VAL A 312 11.61 -7.61 9.40
C VAL A 312 12.45 -6.92 10.48
N THR A 313 13.74 -7.22 10.53
CA THR A 313 14.72 -6.51 11.36
C THR A 313 15.82 -5.90 10.49
N ILE A 314 16.23 -4.68 10.78
CA ILE A 314 17.32 -3.97 10.12
C ILE A 314 18.24 -3.41 11.21
N GLU A 315 19.43 -3.98 11.33
CA GLU A 315 20.39 -3.63 12.38
C GLU A 315 21.66 -3.09 11.73
N GLN A 316 22.01 -1.84 12.01
CA GLN A 316 23.27 -1.26 11.55
C GLN A 316 24.44 -1.92 12.29
N ILE A 317 25.36 -2.49 11.52
CA ILE A 317 26.56 -3.16 12.05
C ILE A 317 27.84 -2.37 11.76
N ASP A 318 27.80 -1.48 10.77
CA ASP A 318 28.90 -0.59 10.40
C ASP A 318 28.33 0.71 9.81
N ARG A 319 29.18 1.69 9.49
CA ARG A 319 28.80 3.03 9.00
C ARG A 319 27.82 2.99 7.83
N ALA A 320 27.98 2.07 6.88
CA ALA A 320 27.10 1.91 5.74
C ALA A 320 26.52 0.50 5.60
N THR A 321 26.80 -0.41 6.54
CA THR A 321 26.38 -1.81 6.42
C THR A 321 25.29 -2.13 7.42
N VAL A 322 24.21 -2.72 6.95
CA VAL A 322 23.10 -3.19 7.76
C VAL A 322 22.93 -4.70 7.62
N LYS A 323 22.64 -5.37 8.73
CA LYS A 323 22.15 -6.73 8.75
C LYS A 323 20.63 -6.68 8.65
N VAL A 324 20.09 -7.30 7.61
CA VAL A 324 18.65 -7.39 7.36
C VAL A 324 18.19 -8.81 7.66
N GLY A 325 17.21 -8.98 8.54
CA GLY A 325 16.57 -10.26 8.84
C GLY A 325 15.11 -10.25 8.37
N ALA A 326 14.70 -11.25 7.59
CA ALA A 326 13.29 -11.45 7.22
C ALA A 326 13.04 -12.91 6.83
N ALA A 327 11.85 -13.43 7.11
CA ALA A 327 11.45 -14.80 6.75
C ALA A 327 12.47 -15.89 7.15
N GLY A 328 13.12 -15.74 8.31
CA GLY A 328 14.14 -16.67 8.81
C GLY A 328 15.50 -16.59 8.12
N GLN A 329 15.67 -15.68 7.16
CA GLN A 329 16.93 -15.43 6.45
C GLN A 329 17.57 -14.13 6.94
N ASN A 330 18.90 -14.05 6.79
CA ASN A 330 19.68 -12.86 7.12
C ASN A 330 20.58 -12.49 5.94
N TRP A 331 20.67 -11.20 5.66
CA TRP A 331 21.53 -10.64 4.62
C TRP A 331 22.40 -9.53 5.19
N LEU A 332 23.63 -9.45 4.72
CA LEU A 332 24.49 -8.29 4.92
C LEU A 332 24.35 -7.39 3.71
N VAL A 333 23.95 -6.15 3.95
CA VAL A 333 23.58 -5.21 2.90
C VAL A 333 24.37 -3.92 3.08
N GLU A 334 25.08 -3.51 2.05
CA GLU A 334 25.67 -2.19 1.95
C GLU A 334 24.57 -1.20 1.53
N MET A 335 24.28 -0.21 2.38
CA MET A 335 23.30 0.83 2.13
C MET A 335 23.71 1.65 0.91
N GLU A 336 22.93 1.56 -0.17
CA GLU A 336 23.17 2.37 -1.36
C GLU A 336 22.68 3.79 -1.12
N MET A 337 23.56 4.79 -1.10
CA MET A 337 23.17 6.17 -0.81
C MET A 337 22.82 6.92 -2.10
N PHE A 338 21.53 7.18 -2.35
CA PHE A 338 21.10 7.89 -3.55
C PHE A 338 21.22 9.40 -3.39
N ARG A 339 21.82 10.08 -4.37
CA ARG A 339 21.92 11.56 -4.40
C ARG A 339 20.55 12.23 -4.30
N ALA A 340 19.52 11.64 -4.91
CA ALA A 340 18.15 12.15 -4.89
C ALA A 340 17.49 12.14 -3.50
N GLU A 341 18.05 11.39 -2.53
CA GLU A 341 17.58 11.36 -1.15
C GLU A 341 18.21 12.44 -0.29
N ASN A 342 19.38 12.97 -0.67
CA ASN A 342 20.12 13.95 0.15
C ASN A 342 19.28 15.21 0.43
N ARG A 343 18.46 15.64 -0.55
CA ARG A 343 17.52 16.76 -0.39
C ARG A 343 16.45 16.57 0.70
N TYR A 344 16.27 15.35 1.19
CA TYR A 344 15.31 14.98 2.22
C TYR A 344 15.96 14.59 3.55
N VAL A 345 17.28 14.62 3.63
CA VAL A 345 18.03 14.23 4.85
C VAL A 345 18.93 15.37 5.33
N SER A 346 19.38 16.26 4.44
CA SER A 346 20.20 17.42 4.77
C SER A 346 19.36 18.67 5.08
N LEU A 347 19.77 19.43 6.11
CA LEU A 347 19.21 20.75 6.46
C LEU A 347 19.83 21.91 5.66
N GLU A 348 20.94 21.66 4.95
CA GLU A 348 21.60 22.70 4.17
C GLU A 348 20.82 22.99 2.88
N PRO A 349 20.43 24.25 2.61
CA PRO A 349 19.85 24.62 1.33
C PRO A 349 20.86 24.32 0.23
N VAL A 350 20.42 23.62 -0.82
CA VAL A 350 21.22 23.45 -2.05
C VAL A 350 21.36 24.84 -2.68
N THR A 351 22.40 25.57 -2.33
CA THR A 351 22.81 26.77 -3.05
C THR A 351 23.30 26.32 -4.42
N MET A 352 22.45 26.48 -5.44
CA MET A 352 22.91 26.41 -6.81
C MET A 352 23.85 27.60 -7.04
N SER A 353 25.15 27.35 -7.05
CA SER A 353 26.12 28.28 -7.59
C SER A 353 25.93 28.34 -9.11
N ILE A 354 25.17 29.34 -9.57
CA ILE A 354 25.19 29.72 -10.97
C ILE A 354 26.51 30.46 -11.19
N GLY A 355 27.50 29.74 -11.73
CA GLY A 355 28.74 30.34 -12.20
C GLY A 355 28.43 31.38 -13.26
N ARG A 356 29.02 32.57 -13.09
CA ARG A 356 29.04 33.65 -14.10
C ARG A 356 29.96 33.31 -15.24
#